data_AF-A0A3B0VAC6-F1
#
_entry.id   AF-A0A3B0VAC6-F1
#
_cell.length_a   1.000
_cell.length_b   1.000
_cell.length_c   1.000
_cell.angle_alpha   90.00
_cell.angle_beta   90.00
_cell.angle_gamma   90.00
#
_symmetry.space_group_name_H-M   'P 1'
#
loop_
_entity.id
_entity.type
_entity.pdbx_description
1 polymer ?
#
loop_
_entity_poly.entity_id
_entity_poly.type
_entity_poly.pdbx_seq_one_letter_code
_entity_poly.pdbx_strand_id
1 'polypeptide(L)'
;PAGLARLATAAKNLPLLIGIPAAIILIMWYISGGMHLPTGEIDFGHFFGHWDFKYLTKTTMFIDLIMLPAAGLAVFSAYKGVTSMWKKMCEGANASPEWRPSCGKFMNDFLWPSVKEILSHDRFNECGVNKDRARGHKPLMYAFIGLLIVTTYGFISKDFIGIFVPSLHGPLHLYDPFKILANVSAIALIYGIFILWGNRSNEESESGKQGTFYDWFLIYEIAAVGVTGILAELSRLAGLPFLAYLFYFCHLVSVMMLFLYMPYTKFAHMVYRTFAMAFERYRDSGFANSVKAD
;
A
#
# COMPACT_ATOMS: atom_id res chain seq x y z
N PRO A 1 6.39 8.95 12.34
CA PRO A 1 7.42 9.24 13.36
C PRO A 1 8.75 9.72 12.73
N ALA A 2 9.42 10.71 13.33
CA ALA A 2 10.67 11.26 12.79
C ALA A 2 11.81 10.23 12.70
N GLY A 3 11.86 9.26 13.61
CA GLY A 3 12.83 8.16 13.59
C GLY A 3 12.69 7.27 12.34
N LEU A 4 11.47 6.78 12.05
CA LEU A 4 11.20 5.98 10.85
C LEU A 4 11.46 6.80 9.57
N ALA A 5 11.08 8.07 9.57
CA ALA A 5 11.37 8.98 8.45
C ALA A 5 12.88 9.08 8.18
N ARG A 6 13.71 9.21 9.23
CA ARG A 6 15.18 9.28 9.11
C ARG A 6 15.80 7.94 8.66
N LEU A 7 15.18 6.81 8.98
CA LEU A 7 15.65 5.51 8.49
C LEU A 7 15.42 5.36 6.99
N ALA A 8 14.30 5.87 6.48
CA ALA A 8 14.00 5.81 5.05
C ALA A 8 14.88 6.72 4.17
N THR A 9 15.83 7.49 4.74
CA THR A 9 16.59 8.51 3.99
C THR A 9 17.85 8.06 3.26
N ALA A 10 18.35 6.86 3.51
CA ALA A 10 19.62 6.43 2.95
C ALA A 10 19.72 4.93 2.73
N ALA A 11 20.40 4.54 1.65
CA ALA A 11 20.64 3.13 1.29
C ALA A 11 21.33 2.33 2.39
N LYS A 12 22.22 2.98 3.16
CA LYS A 12 22.92 2.35 4.29
C LYS A 12 21.96 1.81 5.36
N ASN A 13 20.73 2.30 5.41
CA ASN A 13 19.72 1.86 6.36
C ASN A 13 18.89 0.69 5.82
N LEU A 14 19.07 0.26 4.56
CA LEU A 14 18.28 -0.82 3.95
C LEU A 14 18.28 -2.12 4.78
N PRO A 15 19.43 -2.61 5.32
CA PRO A 15 19.41 -3.78 6.20
C PRO A 15 18.53 -3.60 7.43
N LEU A 16 18.46 -2.38 7.97
CA LEU A 16 17.61 -2.06 9.12
C LEU A 16 16.13 -1.91 8.72
N LEU A 17 15.85 -1.34 7.54
CA LEU A 17 14.50 -1.24 6.99
C LEU A 17 13.87 -2.62 6.78
N ILE A 18 14.66 -3.61 6.35
CA ILE A 18 14.21 -5.01 6.23
C ILE A 18 14.22 -5.69 7.60
N GLY A 19 15.28 -5.45 8.38
CA GLY A 19 15.53 -6.14 9.65
C GLY A 19 14.48 -5.84 10.73
N ILE A 20 13.96 -4.62 10.82
CA ILE A 20 12.90 -4.27 11.79
C ILE A 20 11.63 -5.11 11.59
N PRO A 21 10.96 -5.09 10.42
CA PRO A 21 9.76 -5.90 10.20
C PRO A 21 10.05 -7.40 10.25
N ALA A 22 11.20 -7.85 9.72
CA ALA A 22 11.61 -9.25 9.83
C ALA A 22 11.76 -9.70 11.29
N ALA A 23 12.43 -8.90 12.13
CA ALA A 23 12.58 -9.20 13.54
C ALA A 23 11.23 -9.23 14.27
N ILE A 24 10.33 -8.29 13.98
CA ILE A 24 8.99 -8.28 14.58
C ILE A 24 8.23 -9.55 14.24
N ILE A 25 8.20 -9.95 12.95
CA ILE A 25 7.53 -11.17 12.51
C ILE A 25 8.18 -12.42 13.12
N LEU A 26 9.53 -12.48 13.18
CA LEU A 26 10.24 -13.60 13.78
C LEU A 26 9.97 -13.73 15.29
N ILE A 27 9.95 -12.61 16.03
CA ILE A 27 9.60 -12.60 17.45
C ILE A 27 8.15 -13.06 17.65
N MET A 28 7.23 -12.58 16.82
CA MET A 28 5.84 -13.02 16.85
C MET A 28 5.73 -14.52 16.53
N TRP A 29 6.50 -15.02 15.58
CA TRP A 29 6.52 -16.43 15.21
C TRP A 29 7.06 -17.31 16.32
N TYR A 30 8.13 -16.86 16.98
CA TYR A 30 8.68 -17.50 18.17
C TYR A 30 7.66 -17.58 19.31
N ILE A 31 7.03 -16.45 19.69
CA ILE A 31 6.04 -16.38 20.77
C ILE A 31 4.78 -17.19 20.44
N SER A 32 4.41 -17.26 19.16
CA SER A 32 3.30 -18.10 18.72
C SER A 32 3.56 -19.59 18.94
N GLY A 33 4.82 -20.05 19.03
CA GLY A 33 5.14 -21.48 19.06
C GLY A 33 4.90 -22.19 17.72
N GLY A 34 4.63 -21.45 16.64
CA GLY A 34 4.41 -21.95 15.29
C GLY A 34 5.69 -22.22 14.49
N MET A 35 6.88 -22.19 15.09
CA MET A 35 8.18 -22.37 14.40
C MET A 35 8.47 -23.81 13.98
N HIS A 36 7.54 -24.41 13.25
CA HIS A 36 7.65 -25.71 12.62
C HIS A 36 6.87 -25.67 11.31
N LEU A 37 7.24 -26.49 10.33
CA LEU A 37 6.44 -26.61 9.12
C LEU A 37 5.11 -27.29 9.47
N PRO A 38 3.96 -26.67 9.16
CA PRO A 38 2.67 -27.31 9.33
C PRO A 38 2.60 -28.63 8.56
N THR A 39 1.96 -29.63 9.17
CA THR A 39 1.69 -30.92 8.53
C THR A 39 0.32 -30.88 7.84
N GLY A 40 0.18 -31.56 6.69
CA GLY A 40 -1.07 -31.63 5.95
C GLY A 40 -1.16 -30.67 4.77
N GLU A 41 -2.36 -30.14 4.50
CA GLU A 41 -2.60 -29.19 3.40
C GLU A 41 -1.84 -27.88 3.65
N ILE A 42 -1.27 -27.31 2.58
CA ILE A 42 -0.54 -26.04 2.66
C ILE A 42 -1.55 -24.89 2.78
N ASP A 43 -1.85 -24.54 4.03
CA ASP A 43 -2.64 -23.37 4.40
C ASP A 43 -1.78 -22.35 5.16
N PHE A 44 -1.77 -21.11 4.68
CA PHE A 44 -1.10 -20.01 5.34
C PHE A 44 -1.77 -19.63 6.67
N GLY A 45 -3.03 -20.03 6.90
CA GLY A 45 -3.71 -19.94 8.20
C GLY A 45 -2.98 -20.67 9.33
N HIS A 46 -2.04 -21.57 9.02
CA HIS A 46 -1.19 -22.26 10.00
C HIS A 46 0.19 -21.65 10.20
N PHE A 47 0.51 -20.50 9.59
CA PHE A 47 1.84 -19.89 9.67
C PHE A 47 2.30 -19.61 11.11
N PHE A 48 1.43 -19.02 11.94
CA PHE A 48 1.70 -18.81 13.37
C PHE A 48 1.24 -20.00 14.25
N GLY A 49 1.07 -21.18 13.65
CA GLY A 49 0.49 -22.36 14.29
C GLY A 49 -1.04 -22.32 14.36
N HIS A 50 -1.61 -23.21 15.19
CA HIS A 50 -3.06 -23.30 15.42
C HIS A 50 -3.39 -23.18 16.92
N TRP A 51 -4.67 -22.91 17.21
CA TRP A 51 -5.26 -22.92 18.55
C TRP A 51 -6.78 -23.07 18.43
N ASP A 52 -7.46 -23.36 19.54
CA ASP A 52 -8.92 -23.51 19.59
C ASP A 52 -9.63 -22.22 20.05
N PHE A 53 -9.08 -21.06 19.67
CA PHE A 53 -9.72 -19.78 20.00
C PHE A 53 -10.92 -19.54 19.09
N LYS A 54 -12.08 -19.31 19.71
CA LYS A 54 -13.39 -19.23 19.02
C LYS A 54 -13.50 -18.11 17.99
N TYR A 55 -12.79 -16.99 18.17
CA TYR A 55 -13.02 -15.79 17.37
C TYR A 55 -12.09 -15.69 16.16
N LEU A 56 -10.79 -15.87 16.37
CA LEU A 56 -9.79 -15.68 15.31
C LEU A 56 -8.84 -16.86 15.26
N THR A 57 -8.43 -17.24 14.05
CA THR A 57 -7.27 -18.12 13.91
C THR A 57 -6.03 -17.45 14.49
N LYS A 58 -5.07 -18.27 14.90
CA LYS A 58 -3.83 -17.77 15.48
C LYS A 58 -3.08 -16.90 14.49
N THR A 59 -3.03 -17.32 13.23
CA THR A 59 -2.41 -16.52 12.18
C THR A 59 -3.10 -15.19 11.97
N THR A 60 -4.43 -15.14 11.89
CA THR A 60 -5.17 -13.87 11.76
C THR A 60 -4.84 -12.94 12.92
N MET A 61 -4.96 -13.41 14.17
CA MET A 61 -4.69 -12.57 15.35
C MET A 61 -3.28 -11.97 15.35
N PHE A 62 -2.26 -12.78 15.06
CA PHE A 62 -0.87 -12.29 15.05
C PHE A 62 -0.59 -11.36 13.87
N ILE A 63 -1.22 -11.57 12.72
CA ILE A 63 -1.16 -10.63 11.59
C ILE A 63 -1.80 -9.30 12.00
N ASP A 64 -2.97 -9.32 12.63
CA ASP A 64 -3.66 -8.09 13.05
C ASP A 64 -2.84 -7.30 14.05
N LEU A 65 -2.21 -8.00 15.00
CA LEU A 65 -1.36 -7.42 16.04
C LEU A 65 -0.17 -6.63 15.47
N ILE A 66 0.33 -7.00 14.29
CA ILE A 66 1.49 -6.32 13.66
C ILE A 66 1.09 -5.42 12.49
N MET A 67 0.16 -5.86 11.65
CA MET A 67 -0.21 -5.17 10.41
C MET A 67 -1.18 -4.02 10.66
N LEU A 68 -2.18 -4.18 11.55
CA LEU A 68 -3.12 -3.08 11.82
C LEU A 68 -2.45 -1.89 12.49
N PRO A 69 -1.54 -2.06 13.48
CA PRO A 69 -0.76 -0.93 13.97
C PRO A 69 0.13 -0.30 12.89
N ALA A 70 0.78 -1.09 12.03
CA ALA A 70 1.59 -0.56 10.94
C ALA A 70 0.74 0.25 9.94
N ALA A 71 -0.41 -0.28 9.52
CA ALA A 71 -1.36 0.41 8.67
C ALA A 71 -1.95 1.66 9.35
N GLY A 72 -2.30 1.58 10.63
CA GLY A 72 -2.78 2.70 11.43
C GLY A 72 -1.75 3.82 11.54
N LEU A 73 -0.47 3.48 11.74
CA LEU A 73 0.63 4.44 11.70
C LEU A 73 0.80 5.07 10.31
N ALA A 74 0.61 4.30 9.24
CA ALA A 74 0.67 4.80 7.88
C ALA A 74 -0.44 5.83 7.61
N VAL A 75 -1.69 5.49 7.95
CA VAL A 75 -2.88 6.36 7.83
C VAL A 75 -2.71 7.61 8.68
N PHE A 76 -2.30 7.47 9.94
CA PHE A 76 -2.06 8.61 10.82
C PHE A 76 -0.98 9.55 10.28
N SER A 77 0.11 8.99 9.74
CA SER A 77 1.20 9.77 9.15
C SER A 77 0.74 10.51 7.88
N ALA A 78 -0.05 9.86 7.02
CA ALA A 78 -0.66 10.48 5.85
C ALA A 78 -1.60 11.62 6.26
N TYR A 79 -2.47 11.40 7.25
CA TYR A 79 -3.36 12.42 7.82
C TYR A 79 -2.57 13.64 8.33
N LYS A 80 -1.54 13.43 9.15
CA LYS A 80 -0.68 14.51 9.67
C LYS A 80 0.04 15.25 8.54
N GLY A 81 0.51 14.53 7.52
CA GLY A 81 1.15 15.12 6.35
C GLY A 81 0.20 16.00 5.54
N VAL A 82 -0.97 15.48 5.19
CA VAL A 82 -2.00 16.20 4.42
C VAL A 82 -2.51 17.42 5.18
N THR A 83 -2.82 17.28 6.47
CA THR A 83 -3.28 18.41 7.29
C THR A 83 -2.22 19.50 7.40
N SER A 84 -0.94 19.14 7.55
CA SER A 84 0.15 20.12 7.54
C SER A 84 0.32 20.79 6.18
N MET A 85 0.22 20.04 5.07
CA MET A 85 0.29 20.57 3.72
C MET A 85 -0.87 21.56 3.47
N TRP A 86 -2.09 21.14 3.77
CA TRP A 86 -3.30 21.94 3.60
C TRP A 86 -3.21 23.26 4.36
N LYS A 87 -2.76 23.22 5.62
CA LYS A 87 -2.57 24.44 6.43
C LYS A 87 -1.63 25.43 5.76
N LYS A 88 -0.47 24.97 5.28
CA LYS A 88 0.50 25.82 4.57
C LYS A 88 -0.05 26.37 3.25
N MET A 89 -0.88 25.59 2.55
CA MET A 89 -1.53 26.06 1.32
C MET A 89 -2.60 27.13 1.61
N CYS A 90 -3.39 26.98 2.69
CA CYS A 90 -4.30 28.02 3.16
C CYS A 90 -3.54 29.31 3.51
N GLU A 91 -2.45 29.21 4.27
CA GLU A 91 -1.57 30.34 4.62
C GLU A 91 -1.04 31.04 3.37
N GLY A 92 -0.50 30.29 2.40
CA GLY A 92 0.01 30.85 1.14
C GLY A 92 -1.06 31.43 0.22
N ALA A 93 -2.31 30.99 0.33
CA ALA A 93 -3.44 31.48 -0.45
C ALA A 93 -4.25 32.59 0.24
N ASN A 94 -3.88 32.99 1.46
CA ASN A 94 -4.67 33.89 2.32
C ASN A 94 -6.14 33.45 2.49
N ALA A 95 -6.39 32.14 2.48
CA ALA A 95 -7.75 31.61 2.66
C ALA A 95 -8.11 31.59 4.16
N SER A 96 -9.26 32.16 4.54
CA SER A 96 -9.68 32.13 5.95
C SER A 96 -10.02 30.71 6.40
N PRO A 97 -9.52 30.26 7.56
CA PRO A 97 -9.89 28.98 8.15
C PRO A 97 -11.33 28.95 8.70
N GLU A 98 -12.04 30.08 8.75
CA GLU A 98 -13.38 30.21 9.33
C GLU A 98 -14.47 29.65 8.41
N TRP A 99 -14.32 29.77 7.09
CA TRP A 99 -15.30 29.30 6.13
C TRP A 99 -14.92 27.91 5.59
N ARG A 100 -15.47 26.87 6.21
CA ARG A 100 -15.21 25.47 5.84
C ARG A 100 -16.46 24.77 5.33
N PRO A 101 -16.37 24.02 4.22
CA PRO A 101 -17.45 23.16 3.76
C PRO A 101 -17.71 22.05 4.79
N SER A 102 -18.94 21.55 4.84
CA SER A 102 -19.22 20.30 5.55
C SER A 102 -18.43 19.13 4.93
N CYS A 103 -18.19 18.06 5.69
CA CYS A 103 -17.42 16.90 5.19
C CYS A 103 -18.01 16.33 3.89
N GLY A 104 -19.33 16.21 3.80
CA GLY A 104 -20.01 15.72 2.60
C GLY A 104 -19.83 16.65 1.40
N LYS A 105 -19.93 17.97 1.62
CA LYS A 105 -19.70 18.96 0.57
C LYS A 105 -18.25 18.98 0.11
N PHE A 106 -17.29 18.90 1.05
CA PHE A 106 -15.88 18.81 0.72
C PHE A 106 -15.57 17.59 -0.17
N MET A 107 -16.13 16.44 0.21
CA MET A 107 -15.99 15.20 -0.54
C MET A 107 -16.52 15.34 -1.96
N ASN A 108 -17.75 15.82 -2.11
CA ASN A 108 -18.42 15.87 -3.41
C ASN A 108 -17.86 16.95 -4.34
N ASP A 109 -17.56 18.14 -3.81
CA ASP A 109 -17.22 19.31 -4.63
C ASP A 109 -15.72 19.38 -4.95
N PHE A 110 -14.85 18.83 -4.08
CA PHE A 110 -13.39 19.00 -4.21
C PHE A 110 -12.64 17.68 -4.32
N LEU A 111 -12.86 16.73 -3.39
CA LEU A 111 -12.05 15.52 -3.32
C LEU A 111 -12.42 14.51 -4.42
N TRP A 112 -13.69 14.17 -4.55
CA TRP A 112 -14.15 13.16 -5.52
C TRP A 112 -13.88 13.54 -6.99
N PRO A 113 -14.08 14.80 -7.43
CA PRO A 113 -13.68 15.23 -8.77
C PRO A 113 -12.17 15.07 -9.00
N SER A 114 -11.34 15.37 -8.00
CA SER A 114 -9.89 15.20 -8.07
C SER A 114 -9.48 13.73 -8.17
N VAL A 115 -10.15 12.84 -7.43
CA VAL A 115 -9.95 11.39 -7.54
C VAL A 115 -10.33 10.89 -8.93
N LYS A 116 -11.49 11.30 -9.47
CA LYS A 116 -11.92 10.91 -10.83
C LYS A 116 -10.89 11.29 -11.89
N GLU A 117 -10.36 12.51 -11.84
CA GLU A 117 -9.35 13.01 -12.77
C GLU A 117 -8.01 12.24 -12.66
N ILE A 118 -7.61 11.84 -11.45
CA ILE A 118 -6.43 10.98 -11.24
C ILE A 118 -6.68 9.59 -11.82
N LEU A 119 -7.86 9.01 -11.59
CA LEU A 119 -8.20 7.68 -12.07
C LEU A 119 -8.20 7.62 -13.61
N SER A 120 -8.75 8.63 -14.29
CA SER A 120 -8.79 8.68 -15.76
C SER A 120 -7.41 8.91 -16.39
N HIS A 121 -6.46 9.49 -15.64
CA HIS A 121 -5.15 9.96 -16.12
C HIS A 121 -5.25 11.06 -17.19
N ASP A 122 -6.32 11.85 -17.20
CA ASP A 122 -6.59 12.84 -18.27
C ASP A 122 -5.42 13.83 -18.46
N ARG A 123 -5.04 14.57 -17.41
CA ARG A 123 -3.88 15.48 -17.42
C ARG A 123 -2.55 14.79 -17.76
N PHE A 124 -2.40 13.51 -17.46
CA PHE A 124 -1.19 12.75 -17.78
C PHE A 124 -1.10 12.44 -19.28
N ASN A 125 -2.24 12.21 -19.92
CA ASN A 125 -2.34 11.90 -21.35
C ASN A 125 -2.26 13.14 -22.24
N GLU A 126 -2.63 14.32 -21.70
CA GLU A 126 -2.51 15.61 -22.37
C GLU A 126 -1.03 16.02 -22.61
N CYS A 127 -0.12 15.57 -21.76
CA CYS A 127 1.31 15.83 -21.92
C CYS A 127 2.00 14.71 -22.73
N GLY A 128 2.26 14.96 -24.01
CA GLY A 128 2.84 13.97 -24.94
C GLY A 128 4.17 13.35 -24.48
N VAL A 129 5.00 14.10 -23.75
CA VAL A 129 6.30 13.66 -23.21
C VAL A 129 6.14 12.62 -22.10
N ASN A 130 4.99 12.56 -21.43
CA ASN A 130 4.75 11.65 -20.30
C ASN A 130 4.00 10.36 -20.69
N LYS A 131 3.70 10.13 -21.97
CA LYS A 131 2.92 8.97 -22.43
C LYS A 131 3.56 7.64 -22.06
N ASP A 132 4.88 7.50 -22.18
CA ASP A 132 5.57 6.26 -21.81
C ASP A 132 5.56 5.99 -20.31
N ARG A 133 5.54 7.05 -19.49
CA ARG A 133 5.40 6.93 -18.03
C ARG A 133 3.97 6.53 -17.63
N ALA A 134 2.95 6.99 -18.36
CA ALA A 134 1.56 6.65 -18.10
C ALA A 134 1.26 5.16 -18.34
N ARG A 135 1.94 4.52 -19.31
CA ARG A 135 1.81 3.08 -19.60
C ARG A 135 2.20 2.18 -18.43
N GLY A 136 3.13 2.62 -17.58
CA GLY A 136 3.51 1.90 -16.35
C GLY A 136 2.68 2.32 -15.14
N HIS A 137 2.43 3.62 -14.97
CA HIS A 137 1.72 4.15 -13.79
C HIS A 137 0.25 3.73 -13.72
N LYS A 138 -0.48 3.75 -14.85
CA LYS A 138 -1.93 3.47 -14.85
C LYS A 138 -2.24 2.02 -14.42
N PRO A 139 -1.59 0.98 -14.99
CA PRO A 139 -1.75 -0.39 -14.50
C PRO A 139 -1.33 -0.55 -13.04
N LEU A 140 -0.24 0.09 -12.62
CA LEU A 140 0.24 0.00 -11.25
C LEU A 140 -0.78 0.58 -10.26
N MET A 141 -1.36 1.74 -10.55
CA MET A 141 -2.40 2.36 -9.72
C MET A 141 -3.62 1.43 -9.58
N TYR A 142 -4.14 0.89 -10.69
CA TYR A 142 -5.27 -0.04 -10.62
C TYR A 142 -4.92 -1.34 -9.91
N ALA A 143 -3.69 -1.84 -10.05
CA ALA A 143 -3.20 -2.98 -9.30
C ALA A 143 -3.23 -2.71 -7.79
N PHE A 144 -2.77 -1.55 -7.33
CA PHE A 144 -2.86 -1.18 -5.91
C PHE A 144 -4.30 -1.09 -5.43
N ILE A 145 -5.21 -0.52 -6.22
CA ILE A 145 -6.63 -0.44 -5.87
C ILE A 145 -7.23 -1.85 -5.74
N GLY A 146 -7.00 -2.72 -6.72
CA GLY A 146 -7.48 -4.10 -6.70
C GLY A 146 -6.89 -4.91 -5.55
N LEU A 147 -5.58 -4.80 -5.31
CA LEU A 147 -4.89 -5.47 -4.19
C LEU A 147 -5.36 -4.94 -2.82
N LEU A 148 -5.64 -3.65 -2.71
CA LEU A 148 -6.21 -3.08 -1.49
C LEU A 148 -7.63 -3.61 -1.25
N ILE A 149 -8.48 -3.69 -2.28
CA ILE A 149 -9.83 -4.25 -2.18
C ILE A 149 -9.79 -5.70 -1.68
N VAL A 150 -8.95 -6.56 -2.28
CA VAL A 150 -8.86 -7.96 -1.85
C VAL A 150 -8.25 -8.10 -0.45
N THR A 151 -7.33 -7.22 -0.06
CA THR A 151 -6.78 -7.18 1.30
C THR A 151 -7.85 -6.79 2.31
N THR A 152 -8.62 -5.73 2.03
CA THR A 152 -9.73 -5.29 2.88
C THR A 152 -10.84 -6.34 2.94
N TYR A 153 -11.15 -6.99 1.83
CA TYR A 153 -12.07 -8.12 1.82
C TYR A 153 -11.56 -9.27 2.70
N GLY A 154 -10.28 -9.63 2.58
CA GLY A 154 -9.66 -10.66 3.43
C GLY A 154 -9.77 -10.32 4.91
N PHE A 155 -9.46 -9.09 5.30
CA PHE A 155 -9.64 -8.57 6.66
C PHE A 155 -11.10 -8.67 7.11
N ILE A 156 -12.07 -8.13 6.35
CA ILE A 156 -13.49 -8.19 6.73
C ILE A 156 -13.97 -9.65 6.84
N SER A 157 -13.61 -10.47 5.86
CA SER A 157 -14.05 -11.85 5.76
C SER A 157 -13.48 -12.71 6.87
N LYS A 158 -12.19 -12.58 7.22
CA LYS A 158 -11.58 -13.41 8.26
C LYS A 158 -11.89 -12.88 9.66
N ASP A 159 -11.82 -11.57 9.86
CA ASP A 159 -11.86 -10.99 11.19
C ASP A 159 -13.28 -10.79 11.73
N PHE A 160 -14.27 -10.64 10.84
CA PHE A 160 -15.65 -10.38 11.24
C PHE A 160 -16.59 -11.51 10.82
N ILE A 161 -16.53 -11.93 9.56
CA ILE A 161 -17.44 -12.97 9.04
C ILE A 161 -16.95 -14.36 9.47
N GLY A 162 -15.64 -14.58 9.50
CA GLY A 162 -14.99 -15.83 9.88
C GLY A 162 -15.37 -16.31 11.29
N ILE A 163 -15.64 -15.37 12.21
CA ILE A 163 -16.16 -15.67 13.56
C ILE A 163 -17.43 -16.52 13.50
N PHE A 164 -18.30 -16.28 12.53
CA PHE A 164 -19.57 -16.98 12.36
C PHE A 164 -19.50 -18.10 11.33
N VAL A 165 -18.57 -18.01 10.38
CA VAL A 165 -18.41 -18.96 9.27
C VAL A 165 -16.94 -19.42 9.19
N PRO A 166 -16.56 -20.48 9.93
CA PRO A 166 -15.17 -20.90 10.04
C PRO A 166 -14.49 -21.24 8.70
N SER A 167 -15.24 -21.68 7.69
CA SER A 167 -14.71 -22.01 6.35
C SER A 167 -14.09 -20.83 5.61
N LEU A 168 -14.38 -19.58 6.02
CA LEU A 168 -13.80 -18.38 5.42
C LEU A 168 -12.37 -18.07 5.89
N HIS A 169 -11.85 -18.81 6.87
CA HIS A 169 -10.47 -18.63 7.33
C HIS A 169 -9.44 -19.30 6.41
N GLY A 170 -9.87 -20.30 5.64
CA GLY A 170 -9.01 -21.04 4.72
C GLY A 170 -8.66 -20.26 3.44
N PRO A 171 -7.88 -20.88 2.53
CA PRO A 171 -7.53 -20.28 1.26
C PRO A 171 -8.77 -20.11 0.38
N LEU A 172 -8.86 -18.97 -0.32
CA LEU A 172 -9.91 -18.75 -1.31
C LEU A 172 -9.76 -19.72 -2.49
N HIS A 173 -10.90 -20.19 -2.99
CA HIS A 173 -10.96 -21.01 -4.19
C HIS A 173 -10.45 -20.24 -5.42
N LEU A 174 -9.86 -20.92 -6.40
CA LEU A 174 -9.26 -20.25 -7.57
C LEU A 174 -10.27 -19.48 -8.43
N TYR A 175 -11.53 -19.92 -8.46
CA TYR A 175 -12.61 -19.24 -9.17
C TYR A 175 -13.36 -18.20 -8.31
N ASP A 176 -12.92 -17.98 -7.08
CA ASP A 176 -13.48 -16.91 -6.26
C ASP A 176 -13.21 -15.54 -6.93
N PRO A 177 -14.20 -14.65 -7.02
CA PRO A 177 -14.04 -13.37 -7.70
C PRO A 177 -12.93 -12.50 -7.09
N PHE A 178 -12.72 -12.55 -5.77
CA PHE A 178 -11.63 -11.83 -5.11
C PHE A 178 -10.28 -12.49 -5.38
N LYS A 179 -10.23 -13.82 -5.55
CA LYS A 179 -9.00 -14.52 -5.96
C LYS A 179 -8.62 -14.16 -7.40
N ILE A 180 -9.58 -14.12 -8.32
CA ILE A 180 -9.36 -13.67 -9.70
C ILE A 180 -8.89 -12.21 -9.72
N LEU A 181 -9.56 -11.33 -8.98
CA LEU A 181 -9.15 -9.92 -8.87
C LEU A 181 -7.73 -9.78 -8.32
N ALA A 182 -7.36 -10.56 -7.30
CA ALA A 182 -6.02 -10.57 -6.74
C ALA A 182 -4.98 -10.95 -7.80
N ASN A 183 -5.22 -12.01 -8.57
CA ASN A 183 -4.28 -12.49 -9.57
C ASN A 183 -4.16 -11.54 -10.77
N VAL A 184 -5.26 -10.97 -11.26
CA VAL A 184 -5.23 -9.94 -12.30
C VAL A 184 -4.48 -8.69 -11.83
N SER A 185 -4.73 -8.27 -10.58
CA SER A 185 -4.04 -7.11 -9.99
C SER A 185 -2.56 -7.38 -9.79
N ALA A 186 -2.17 -8.60 -9.38
CA ALA A 186 -0.77 -9.00 -9.25
C ALA A 186 -0.03 -8.95 -10.60
N ILE A 187 -0.65 -9.45 -11.67
CA ILE A 187 -0.08 -9.36 -13.03
C ILE A 187 0.09 -7.90 -13.45
N ALA A 188 -0.94 -7.07 -13.24
CA ALA A 188 -0.88 -5.65 -13.54
C ALA A 188 0.21 -4.93 -12.72
N LEU A 189 0.43 -5.34 -11.46
CA LEU A 189 1.49 -4.82 -10.60
C LEU A 189 2.87 -5.11 -11.20
N ILE A 190 3.14 -6.38 -11.55
CA ILE A 190 4.42 -6.80 -12.12
C ILE A 190 4.67 -6.13 -13.47
N TYR A 191 3.65 -6.06 -14.33
CA TYR A 191 3.75 -5.33 -15.59
C TYR A 191 4.08 -3.85 -15.37
N GLY A 192 3.38 -3.17 -14.45
CA GLY A 192 3.64 -1.78 -14.11
C GLY A 192 5.07 -1.56 -13.61
N ILE A 193 5.56 -2.43 -12.73
CA ILE A 193 6.95 -2.41 -12.24
C ILE A 193 7.94 -2.55 -13.40
N PHE A 194 7.74 -3.53 -14.29
CA PHE A 194 8.65 -3.80 -15.40
C PHE A 194 8.80 -2.57 -16.32
N ILE A 195 7.68 -1.92 -16.66
CA ILE A 195 7.69 -0.69 -17.47
C ILE A 195 8.36 0.47 -16.73
N LEU A 196 8.06 0.66 -15.44
CA LEU A 196 8.68 1.74 -14.65
C LEU A 196 10.19 1.55 -14.49
N TRP A 197 10.62 0.31 -14.31
CA TRP A 197 12.03 -0.04 -14.25
C TRP A 197 12.72 0.30 -15.56
N GLY A 198 12.17 -0.13 -16.70
CA GLY A 198 12.73 0.16 -18.03
C GLY A 198 12.81 1.66 -18.32
N ASN A 199 11.72 2.40 -18.10
CA ASN A 199 11.69 3.85 -18.26
C ASN A 199 12.76 4.55 -17.43
N ARG A 200 13.00 4.07 -16.21
CA ARG A 200 13.98 4.64 -15.31
C ARG A 200 15.42 4.31 -15.72
N SER A 201 15.70 3.06 -16.07
CA SER A 201 17.01 2.67 -16.59
C SER A 201 17.39 3.45 -17.84
N ASN A 202 16.43 3.73 -18.72
CA ASN A 202 16.65 4.56 -19.90
C ASN A 202 16.96 6.02 -19.52
N GLU A 203 16.20 6.61 -18.60
CA GLU A 203 16.45 7.98 -18.12
C GLU A 203 17.83 8.15 -17.48
N GLU A 204 18.31 7.15 -16.73
CA GLU A 204 19.66 7.15 -16.14
C GLU A 204 20.75 7.01 -17.21
N SER A 205 20.51 6.20 -18.24
CA SER A 205 21.40 6.06 -19.40
C SER A 205 21.51 7.35 -20.21
N GLU A 206 20.39 8.02 -20.46
CA GLU A 206 20.34 9.26 -21.27
C GLU A 206 20.91 10.46 -20.51
N SER A 207 20.62 10.57 -19.21
CA SER A 207 21.07 11.70 -18.39
C SER A 207 22.50 11.56 -17.86
N GLY A 208 23.08 10.35 -17.93
CA GLY A 208 24.39 10.03 -17.36
C GLY A 208 24.44 10.13 -15.83
N LYS A 209 23.29 10.25 -15.15
CA LYS A 209 23.18 10.38 -13.69
C LYS A 209 22.52 9.12 -13.12
N GLN A 210 23.19 8.49 -12.16
CA GLN A 210 22.61 7.37 -11.42
C GLN A 210 21.45 7.83 -10.53
N GLY A 211 20.43 6.99 -10.42
CA GLY A 211 19.29 7.23 -9.54
C GLY A 211 19.68 7.20 -8.07
N THR A 212 18.96 7.97 -7.27
CA THR A 212 19.11 7.93 -5.82
C THR A 212 18.46 6.66 -5.26
N PHE A 213 18.88 6.27 -4.05
CA PHE A 213 18.23 5.19 -3.30
C PHE A 213 16.71 5.39 -3.20
N TYR A 214 16.27 6.61 -2.92
CA TYR A 214 14.87 6.97 -2.84
C TYR A 214 14.09 6.74 -4.14
N ASP A 215 14.77 6.86 -5.27
CA ASP A 215 14.13 6.69 -6.55
C ASP A 215 13.84 5.23 -6.89
N TRP A 216 14.73 4.34 -6.43
CA TRP A 216 14.64 2.91 -6.69
C TRP A 216 13.95 2.12 -5.57
N PHE A 217 14.06 2.59 -4.32
CA PHE A 217 13.56 1.88 -3.14
C PHE A 217 12.09 1.48 -3.28
N LEU A 218 11.23 2.40 -3.75
CA LEU A 218 9.82 2.08 -3.94
C LEU A 218 9.59 1.04 -5.05
N ILE A 219 10.36 1.07 -6.13
CA ILE A 219 10.24 0.07 -7.22
C ILE A 219 10.60 -1.31 -6.68
N TYR A 220 11.71 -1.42 -5.93
CA TYR A 220 12.13 -2.66 -5.29
C TYR A 220 11.13 -3.16 -4.25
N GLU A 221 10.58 -2.27 -3.42
CA GLU A 221 9.60 -2.63 -2.39
C GLU A 221 8.33 -3.22 -3.01
N ILE A 222 7.77 -2.55 -4.02
CA ILE A 222 6.56 -3.02 -4.69
C ILE A 222 6.83 -4.32 -5.46
N ALA A 223 8.02 -4.44 -6.06
CA ALA A 223 8.46 -5.68 -6.68
C ALA A 223 8.57 -6.82 -5.67
N ALA A 224 9.12 -6.56 -4.48
CA ALA A 224 9.22 -7.54 -3.41
C ALA A 224 7.82 -8.00 -2.98
N VAL A 225 6.88 -7.09 -2.73
CA VAL A 225 5.48 -7.42 -2.41
C VAL A 225 4.86 -8.30 -3.49
N GLY A 226 4.95 -7.89 -4.77
CA GLY A 226 4.34 -8.62 -5.89
C GLY A 226 4.95 -9.99 -6.13
N VAL A 227 6.28 -10.06 -6.21
CA VAL A 227 7.01 -11.31 -6.51
C VAL A 227 6.86 -12.31 -5.38
N THR A 228 7.05 -11.91 -4.12
CA THR A 228 6.90 -12.81 -2.97
C THR A 228 5.47 -13.34 -2.83
N GLY A 229 4.45 -12.51 -3.12
CA GLY A 229 3.06 -12.93 -3.09
C GLY A 229 2.72 -13.96 -4.17
N ILE A 230 3.17 -13.72 -5.41
CA ILE A 230 3.01 -14.69 -6.51
C ILE A 230 3.76 -15.99 -6.21
N LEU A 231 5.01 -15.89 -5.75
CA LEU A 231 5.81 -17.07 -5.43
C LEU A 231 5.20 -17.88 -4.28
N ALA A 232 4.63 -17.23 -3.27
CA ALA A 232 3.89 -17.90 -2.20
C ALA A 232 2.68 -18.67 -2.76
N GLU A 233 1.91 -18.07 -3.65
CA GLU A 233 0.79 -18.74 -4.30
C GLU A 233 1.24 -19.94 -5.16
N LEU A 234 2.22 -19.74 -6.04
CA LEU A 234 2.68 -20.77 -6.95
C LEU A 234 3.29 -21.96 -6.21
N SER A 235 4.11 -21.70 -5.19
CA SER A 235 4.70 -22.77 -4.37
C SER A 235 3.67 -23.52 -3.53
N ARG A 236 2.62 -22.83 -3.05
CA ARG A 236 1.46 -23.48 -2.41
C ARG A 236 0.75 -24.42 -3.39
N LEU A 237 0.44 -23.95 -4.58
CA LEU A 237 -0.23 -24.75 -5.63
C LEU A 237 0.64 -25.91 -6.13
N ALA A 238 1.96 -25.74 -6.13
CA ALA A 238 2.92 -26.79 -6.49
C ALA A 238 3.14 -27.82 -5.37
N GLY A 239 2.53 -27.67 -4.19
CA GLY A 239 2.71 -28.60 -3.09
C GLY A 239 4.10 -28.53 -2.44
N LEU A 240 4.76 -27.37 -2.47
CA LEU A 240 6.11 -27.16 -1.94
C LEU A 240 6.05 -26.40 -0.60
N PRO A 241 5.83 -27.08 0.55
CA PRO A 241 5.50 -26.42 1.82
C PRO A 241 6.59 -25.47 2.30
N PHE A 242 7.86 -25.90 2.27
CA PHE A 242 8.96 -25.05 2.69
C PHE A 242 9.03 -23.73 1.91
N LEU A 243 8.92 -23.81 0.58
CA LEU A 243 8.97 -22.62 -0.28
C LEU A 243 7.72 -21.75 -0.10
N ALA A 244 6.54 -22.35 0.06
CA ALA A 244 5.30 -21.63 0.30
C ALA A 244 5.37 -20.78 1.57
N TYR A 245 5.79 -21.37 2.70
CA TYR A 245 5.92 -20.64 3.96
C TYR A 245 7.09 -19.66 3.96
N LEU A 246 8.20 -19.96 3.27
CA LEU A 246 9.32 -19.03 3.09
C LEU A 246 8.88 -17.77 2.32
N PHE A 247 8.26 -17.93 1.16
CA PHE A 247 7.80 -16.80 0.36
C PHE A 247 6.66 -16.05 1.05
N TYR A 248 5.79 -16.74 1.80
CA TYR A 248 4.79 -16.09 2.63
C TYR A 248 5.41 -15.23 3.74
N PHE A 249 6.44 -15.72 4.42
CA PHE A 249 7.21 -14.91 5.39
C PHE A 249 7.81 -13.67 4.70
N CYS A 250 8.50 -13.84 3.57
CA CYS A 250 9.06 -12.72 2.83
C CYS A 250 7.97 -11.72 2.41
N HIS A 251 6.79 -12.21 2.00
CA HIS A 251 5.66 -11.37 1.64
C HIS A 251 5.13 -10.57 2.83
N LEU A 252 4.98 -11.17 4.01
CA LEU A 252 4.59 -10.45 5.23
C LEU A 252 5.63 -9.38 5.59
N VAL A 253 6.92 -9.68 5.47
CA VAL A 253 7.98 -8.68 5.71
C VAL A 253 7.83 -7.50 4.74
N SER A 254 7.69 -7.75 3.44
CA SER A 254 7.51 -6.70 2.44
C SER A 254 6.21 -5.90 2.65
N VAL A 255 5.07 -6.53 2.94
CA VAL A 255 3.82 -5.79 3.19
C VAL A 255 3.95 -4.90 4.45
N MET A 256 4.62 -5.39 5.49
CA MET A 256 4.87 -4.59 6.69
C MET A 256 5.83 -3.42 6.42
N MET A 257 6.87 -3.64 5.61
CA MET A 257 7.75 -2.57 5.11
C MET A 257 6.96 -1.53 4.34
N LEU A 258 6.10 -1.97 3.41
CA LEU A 258 5.22 -1.10 2.65
C LEU A 258 4.40 -0.22 3.60
N PHE A 259 3.71 -0.75 4.61
CA PHE A 259 2.95 0.10 5.54
C PHE A 259 3.80 1.04 6.38
N LEU A 260 4.88 0.54 7.00
CA LEU A 260 5.71 1.34 7.90
C LEU A 260 6.41 2.49 7.17
N TYR A 261 6.82 2.27 5.92
CA TYR A 261 7.63 3.21 5.16
C TYR A 261 6.85 3.98 4.10
N MET A 262 5.64 3.55 3.72
CA MET A 262 4.76 4.24 2.76
C MET A 262 4.73 5.77 2.94
N PRO A 263 4.53 6.33 4.14
CA PRO A 263 4.44 7.79 4.33
C PRO A 263 5.73 8.55 4.03
N TYR A 264 6.86 7.86 3.95
CA TYR A 264 8.20 8.42 3.76
C TYR A 264 8.77 8.12 2.38
N THR A 265 8.00 7.47 1.51
CA THR A 265 8.39 7.15 0.13
C THR A 265 7.63 8.00 -0.88
N LYS A 266 7.99 7.83 -2.16
CA LYS A 266 7.24 8.41 -3.28
C LYS A 266 5.77 7.96 -3.32
N PHE A 267 5.37 6.92 -2.59
CA PHE A 267 3.96 6.52 -2.50
C PHE A 267 3.08 7.62 -1.87
N ALA A 268 3.62 8.36 -0.89
CA ALA A 268 2.92 9.49 -0.26
C ALA A 268 2.54 10.59 -1.27
N HIS A 269 3.24 10.68 -2.41
CA HIS A 269 2.92 11.60 -3.50
C HIS A 269 1.48 11.43 -4.01
N MET A 270 0.97 10.20 -4.09
CA MET A 270 -0.39 9.94 -4.55
C MET A 270 -1.41 10.65 -3.64
N VAL A 271 -1.23 10.52 -2.32
CA VAL A 271 -2.10 11.17 -1.32
C VAL A 271 -1.95 12.69 -1.42
N TYR A 272 -0.72 13.21 -1.38
CA TYR A 272 -0.49 14.65 -1.43
C TYR A 272 -1.00 15.30 -2.71
N ARG A 273 -0.78 14.67 -3.87
CA ARG A 273 -1.28 15.14 -5.16
C ARG A 273 -2.81 15.19 -5.20
N THR A 274 -3.47 14.16 -4.68
CA THR A 274 -4.94 14.11 -4.61
C THR A 274 -5.49 15.28 -3.80
N PHE A 275 -4.92 15.52 -2.62
CA PHE A 275 -5.36 16.63 -1.76
C PHE A 275 -4.92 18.00 -2.29
N ALA A 276 -3.80 18.11 -3.01
CA ALA A 276 -3.38 19.34 -3.65
C ALA A 276 -4.32 19.74 -4.80
N MET A 277 -4.78 18.78 -5.60
CA MET A 277 -5.80 19.02 -6.64
C MET A 277 -7.16 19.38 -6.03
N ALA A 278 -7.53 18.74 -4.92
CA ALA A 278 -8.71 19.13 -4.16
C ALA A 278 -8.57 20.55 -3.61
N PHE A 279 -7.37 20.94 -3.16
CA PHE A 279 -7.09 22.30 -2.71
C PHE A 279 -7.19 23.33 -3.84
N GLU A 280 -6.68 23.01 -5.05
CA GLU A 280 -6.81 23.87 -6.24
C GLU A 280 -8.30 24.21 -6.49
N ARG A 281 -9.17 23.19 -6.48
CA ARG A 281 -10.62 23.36 -6.61
C ARG A 281 -11.24 24.13 -5.43
N TYR A 282 -10.77 23.88 -4.21
CA TYR A 282 -11.21 24.61 -3.02
C TYR A 282 -10.83 26.09 -3.08
N ARG A 283 -9.61 26.41 -3.55
CA ARG A 283 -9.11 27.78 -3.69
C ARG A 283 -9.94 28.59 -4.68
N ASP A 284 -10.39 27.94 -5.75
CA ASP A 284 -11.20 28.58 -6.78
C ASP A 284 -12.69 28.68 -6.37
N SER A 285 -13.05 28.08 -5.23
CA SER A 285 -14.42 28.13 -4.69
C SER A 285 -14.69 29.39 -3.86
N GLY A 286 -15.97 29.67 -3.60
CA GLY A 286 -16.39 30.74 -2.70
C GLY A 286 -15.90 30.57 -1.26
N PHE A 287 -15.46 29.36 -0.85
CA PHE A 287 -14.97 29.10 0.51
C PHE A 287 -13.58 29.69 0.78
N ALA A 288 -12.74 29.82 -0.24
CA ALA A 288 -11.41 30.41 -0.09
C ALA A 288 -11.40 31.91 -0.40
N ASN A 289 -12.35 32.40 -1.22
CA ASN A 289 -12.42 33.78 -1.68
C ASN A 289 -13.36 34.68 -0.87
N SER A 290 -14.08 34.16 0.12
CA SER A 290 -15.02 34.93 0.96
C SER A 290 -14.37 36.04 1.80
N VAL A 291 -13.03 36.10 1.85
CA VAL A 291 -12.27 37.18 2.53
C VAL A 291 -12.07 38.41 1.63
N LYS A 292 -12.18 38.27 0.30
CA LYS A 292 -11.96 39.39 -0.63
C LYS A 292 -13.21 40.25 -0.87
N ALA A 293 -14.32 39.94 -0.22
CA ALA A 293 -15.63 40.53 -0.51
C ALA A 293 -16.02 41.69 0.44
N ASP A 294 -15.15 42.05 1.39
CA ASP A 294 -15.35 43.18 2.32
C ASP A 294 -14.32 44.29 2.12
#